data_AF-A0A5B0C3X1-F1
#
_entry.id   AF-A0A5B0C3X1-F1
#
_cell.length_a   1.000
_cell.length_b   1.000
_cell.length_c   1.000
_cell.angle_alpha   90.00
_cell.angle_beta   90.00
_cell.angle_gamma   90.00
#
_symmetry.space_group_name_H-M   'P 1'
#
loop_
_entity.id
_entity.type
_entity.pdbx_description
1 polymer ?
#
loop_
_entity_poly.entity_id
_entity_poly.type
_entity_poly.pdbx_seq_one_letter_code
_entity_poly.pdbx_strand_id
1 'polypeptide(L)'
;MEQKMQILTGSYSSEDVVFLLKDLSNVNLERSLDEREEAIQSGVHYSEMLPVEYEPTEAYLNLFYETLHTSKRKVATGVGTVSELLIEKKGKELVLVSLARGGTPIGILMKRYIKVVYGVDLPHYSISIMRGRGIDENALLYITSQHPDKHIVFVDGWTGKGAISKELTRSVEAFKEKHGIMLDDELVVLADPGHCSSLYGTREDYLIPSACLNSTVSGLISRTVLNSRWIGETDFHGAKVYSELRDKDVSNYHIDVITAEFEAIALLIKESKAALEKTDMTPTWRGMQTIALIQEHYGIENVNLIKPGVGETTRVLLRRLPWKILVKDLNDTRLKHIFQLARERDVPVEVFEQMTYTCCGLIKPLEKKL
;
A
#
# COMPACT_ATOMS: atom_id res chain seq x y z
N MET A 1 6.11 -24.65 25.91
CA MET A 1 7.13 -23.59 25.88
C MET A 1 6.64 -22.54 24.90
N GLU A 2 5.93 -21.53 25.39
CA GLU A 2 5.67 -20.32 24.59
C GLU A 2 7.02 -19.63 24.39
N GLN A 3 7.67 -19.86 23.24
CA GLN A 3 8.61 -18.86 22.75
C GLN A 3 7.78 -17.59 22.61
N LYS A 4 8.03 -16.60 23.46
CA LYS A 4 7.53 -15.23 23.27
C LYS A 4 8.02 -14.81 21.89
N MET A 5 7.17 -14.97 20.89
CA MET A 5 7.47 -14.56 19.53
C MET A 5 7.72 -13.05 19.61
N GLN A 6 8.95 -12.63 19.30
CA GLN A 6 9.34 -11.23 19.42
C GLN A 6 8.66 -10.45 18.30
N ILE A 7 7.47 -9.95 18.62
CA ILE A 7 6.64 -9.15 17.74
C ILE A 7 7.29 -7.77 17.59
N LEU A 8 7.46 -7.34 16.34
CA LEU A 8 8.00 -6.04 16.00
C LEU A 8 7.08 -4.91 16.49
N THR A 9 7.67 -3.86 17.06
CA THR A 9 6.96 -2.64 17.48
C THR A 9 7.49 -1.45 16.68
N GLY A 10 6.61 -0.86 15.86
CA GLY A 10 6.89 0.39 15.15
C GLY A 10 6.59 1.63 16.01
N SER A 11 6.37 2.77 15.36
CA SER A 11 6.02 4.02 16.04
C SER A 11 4.53 4.28 16.23
N TYR A 12 3.66 3.48 15.62
CA TYR A 12 2.23 3.53 15.88
C TYR A 12 1.88 2.96 17.27
N SER A 13 0.79 3.44 17.86
CA SER A 13 0.27 2.89 19.11
C SER A 13 -0.15 1.42 18.95
N SER A 14 0.09 0.60 19.97
CA SER A 14 -0.42 -0.77 20.03
C SER A 14 -1.95 -0.85 20.12
N GLU A 15 -2.59 0.25 20.53
CA GLU A 15 -4.06 0.37 20.46
C GLU A 15 -4.56 0.51 19.02
N ASP A 16 -3.75 1.11 18.14
CA ASP A 16 -4.10 1.32 16.73
C ASP A 16 -3.80 0.08 15.89
N VAL A 17 -2.67 -0.60 16.11
CA VAL A 17 -2.25 -1.76 15.31
C VAL A 17 -1.27 -2.67 16.05
N VAL A 18 -1.41 -3.98 15.83
CA VAL A 18 -0.41 -4.99 16.23
C VAL A 18 0.28 -5.53 14.97
N PHE A 19 1.59 -5.38 14.87
CA PHE A 19 2.36 -5.98 13.76
C PHE A 19 2.57 -7.46 14.03
N LEU A 20 2.15 -8.35 13.14
CA LEU A 20 2.53 -9.76 13.22
C LEU A 20 3.73 -9.97 12.30
N LEU A 21 4.87 -9.43 12.74
CA LEU A 21 6.12 -9.46 12.01
C LEU A 21 7.26 -9.79 12.98
N LYS A 22 8.18 -10.64 12.55
CA LYS A 22 9.42 -10.91 13.29
C LYS A 22 10.34 -9.69 13.23
N ASP A 23 10.86 -9.28 14.37
CA ASP A 23 11.82 -8.19 14.44
C ASP A 23 13.20 -8.62 13.91
N LEU A 24 13.62 -8.02 12.79
CA LEU A 24 14.93 -8.22 12.15
C LEU A 24 15.82 -6.97 12.23
N SER A 25 15.51 -6.02 13.13
CA SER A 25 16.23 -4.73 13.23
C SER A 25 17.74 -4.90 13.43
N ASN A 26 18.17 -5.98 14.11
CA ASN A 26 19.57 -6.29 14.36
C ASN A 26 20.27 -7.05 13.21
N VAL A 27 19.55 -7.36 12.12
CA VAL A 27 20.09 -8.10 10.97
C VAL A 27 20.46 -7.12 9.86
N ASN A 28 21.64 -7.30 9.24
CA ASN A 28 22.02 -6.54 8.05
C ASN A 28 21.34 -7.13 6.81
N LEU A 29 20.30 -6.45 6.31
CA LEU A 29 19.49 -6.87 5.16
C LEU A 29 19.52 -5.86 4.01
N GLU A 30 19.94 -4.64 4.32
CA GLU A 30 20.02 -3.52 3.40
C GLU A 30 21.14 -3.75 2.40
N ARG A 31 20.80 -3.57 1.12
CA ARG A 31 21.74 -3.65 0.00
C ARG A 31 21.62 -2.42 -0.87
N SER A 32 22.75 -2.02 -1.45
CA SER A 32 22.83 -0.93 -2.42
C SER A 32 21.99 -1.24 -3.68
N LEU A 33 21.79 -0.24 -4.54
CA LEU A 33 21.03 -0.46 -5.78
C LEU A 33 21.71 -1.52 -6.65
N ASP A 34 23.02 -1.42 -6.85
CA ASP A 34 23.78 -2.31 -7.73
C ASP A 34 23.78 -3.76 -7.21
N GLU A 35 24.03 -3.96 -5.92
CA GLU A 35 23.98 -5.30 -5.29
C GLU A 35 22.59 -5.93 -5.36
N ARG A 36 21.53 -5.13 -5.29
CA ARG A 36 20.14 -5.63 -5.42
C ARG A 36 19.83 -6.04 -6.85
N GLU A 37 20.24 -5.24 -7.83
CA GLU A 37 20.04 -5.59 -9.24
C GLU A 37 20.82 -6.86 -9.60
N GLU A 38 22.08 -7.00 -9.15
CA GLU A 38 22.87 -8.22 -9.34
C GLU A 38 22.20 -9.44 -8.71
N ALA A 39 21.76 -9.34 -7.45
CA ALA A 39 21.11 -10.45 -6.75
C ALA A 39 19.77 -10.86 -7.40
N ILE A 40 18.98 -9.89 -7.87
CA ILE A 40 17.73 -10.19 -8.59
C ILE A 40 18.04 -10.90 -9.92
N GLN A 41 19.09 -10.47 -10.64
CA GLN A 41 19.53 -11.14 -11.87
C GLN A 41 20.06 -12.55 -11.60
N SER A 42 20.65 -12.80 -10.43
CA SER A 42 21.08 -14.13 -10.00
C SER A 42 19.94 -15.00 -9.43
N GLY A 43 18.68 -14.56 -9.54
CA GLY A 43 17.50 -15.33 -9.15
C GLY A 43 17.05 -15.17 -7.69
N VAL A 44 17.68 -14.28 -6.91
CA VAL A 44 17.25 -14.02 -5.53
C VAL A 44 15.95 -13.22 -5.54
N HIS A 45 14.98 -13.63 -4.73
CA HIS A 45 13.72 -12.91 -4.66
C HIS A 45 13.89 -11.57 -3.95
N TYR A 46 13.22 -10.52 -4.43
CA TYR A 46 13.36 -9.16 -3.90
C TYR A 46 13.00 -9.04 -2.41
N SER A 47 12.21 -9.97 -1.87
CA SER A 47 11.78 -10.01 -0.47
C SER A 47 12.86 -10.52 0.49
N GLU A 48 13.97 -11.06 -0.02
CA GLU A 48 15.05 -11.60 0.82
C GLU A 48 16.02 -10.51 1.29
N MET A 49 15.88 -9.29 0.77
CA MET A 49 16.76 -8.15 1.00
C MET A 49 15.97 -6.84 1.06
N LEU A 50 16.53 -5.82 1.69
CA LEU A 50 15.95 -4.48 1.76
C LEU A 50 16.76 -3.48 0.94
N PRO A 51 16.13 -2.48 0.32
CA PRO A 51 16.87 -1.30 -0.09
C PRO A 51 17.35 -0.54 1.14
N VAL A 52 18.50 0.13 1.02
CA VAL A 52 18.91 1.16 1.98
C VAL A 52 17.78 2.18 2.13
N GLU A 53 17.35 2.41 3.36
CA GLU A 53 16.39 3.43 3.70
C GLU A 53 17.15 4.73 3.98
N TYR A 54 16.86 5.76 3.18
CA TYR A 54 17.49 7.08 3.33
C TYR A 54 16.58 8.01 4.12
N GLU A 55 17.20 8.88 4.90
CA GLU A 55 16.51 10.01 5.52
C GLU A 55 15.82 10.86 4.44
N PRO A 56 14.53 11.18 4.60
CA PRO A 56 13.84 12.07 3.66
C PRO A 56 14.49 13.46 3.62
N THR A 57 14.69 14.00 2.42
CA THR A 57 15.15 15.38 2.27
C THR A 57 14.06 16.36 2.71
N GLU A 58 14.46 17.58 3.07
CA GLU A 58 13.51 18.65 3.44
C GLU A 58 12.48 18.93 2.33
N ALA A 59 12.89 18.87 1.06
CA ALA A 59 11.97 19.01 -0.08
C ALA A 59 10.88 17.92 -0.08
N TYR A 60 11.19 16.69 0.32
CA TYR A 60 10.22 15.59 0.37
C TYR A 60 9.30 15.71 1.58
N LEU A 61 9.82 16.15 2.72
CA LEU A 61 9.00 16.44 3.89
C LEU A 61 8.01 17.56 3.58
N ASN A 62 8.45 18.63 2.90
CA ASN A 62 7.56 19.71 2.45
C ASN A 62 6.49 19.20 1.48
N LEU A 63 6.86 18.39 0.49
CA LEU A 63 5.87 17.75 -0.41
C LEU A 63 4.85 16.92 0.37
N PHE A 64 5.30 16.17 1.39
CA PHE A 64 4.40 15.42 2.27
C PHE A 64 3.44 16.34 3.02
N TYR A 65 3.93 17.39 3.69
CA TYR A 65 3.08 18.31 4.46
C TYR A 65 2.08 19.04 3.56
N GLU A 66 2.51 19.53 2.41
CA GLU A 66 1.63 20.17 1.43
C GLU A 66 0.55 19.20 0.93
N THR A 67 0.95 17.98 0.57
CA THR A 67 0.02 16.93 0.12
C THR A 67 -0.96 16.55 1.23
N LEU A 68 -0.50 16.40 2.47
CA LEU A 68 -1.34 16.09 3.62
C LEU A 68 -2.38 17.18 3.85
N HIS A 69 -1.98 18.44 3.94
CA HIS A 69 -2.93 19.52 4.24
C HIS A 69 -3.91 19.80 3.10
N THR A 70 -3.51 19.58 1.85
CA THR A 70 -4.40 19.76 0.69
C THR A 70 -5.34 18.58 0.46
N SER A 71 -4.95 17.35 0.86
CA SER A 71 -5.73 16.13 0.60
C SER A 71 -6.38 15.49 1.83
N LYS A 72 -6.11 15.96 3.07
CA LYS A 72 -6.62 15.34 4.32
C LYS A 72 -8.11 15.06 4.31
N ARG A 73 -8.93 16.01 3.83
CA ARG A 73 -10.40 15.82 3.72
C ARG A 73 -10.76 14.76 2.69
N LYS A 74 -10.06 14.72 1.55
CA LYS A 74 -10.27 13.70 0.52
C LYS A 74 -9.94 12.31 1.06
N VAL A 75 -8.82 12.17 1.76
CA VAL A 75 -8.42 10.90 2.40
C VAL A 75 -9.43 10.51 3.47
N ALA A 76 -9.81 11.43 4.37
CA ALA A 76 -10.81 11.19 5.42
C ALA A 76 -12.17 10.75 4.83
N THR A 77 -12.65 11.42 3.78
CA THR A 77 -13.86 11.03 3.06
C THR A 77 -13.73 9.64 2.47
N GLY A 78 -12.63 9.32 1.78
CA GLY A 78 -12.43 7.98 1.21
C GLY A 78 -12.39 6.88 2.26
N VAL A 79 -11.70 7.10 3.39
CA VAL A 79 -11.66 6.17 4.54
C VAL A 79 -13.06 5.98 5.12
N GLY A 80 -13.78 7.08 5.36
CA GLY A 80 -15.14 7.01 5.89
C GLY A 80 -16.08 6.28 4.94
N THR A 81 -16.07 6.61 3.65
CA THR A 81 -16.88 5.95 2.62
C THR A 81 -16.63 4.44 2.59
N VAL A 82 -15.37 4.00 2.51
CA VAL A 82 -15.08 2.56 2.46
C VAL A 82 -15.41 1.85 3.77
N SER A 83 -15.27 2.53 4.91
CA SER A 83 -15.66 1.99 6.22
C SER A 83 -17.18 1.81 6.33
N GLU A 84 -17.97 2.80 5.88
CA GLU A 84 -19.43 2.70 5.85
C GLU A 84 -19.91 1.55 4.95
N LEU A 85 -19.33 1.42 3.75
CA LEU A 85 -19.63 0.32 2.83
C LEU A 85 -19.26 -1.03 3.43
N LEU A 86 -18.11 -1.12 4.11
CA LEU A 86 -17.66 -2.34 4.78
C LEU A 86 -18.64 -2.75 5.90
N ILE A 87 -19.00 -1.81 6.78
CA ILE A 87 -19.90 -2.08 7.92
C ILE A 87 -21.29 -2.49 7.43
N GLU A 88 -21.79 -1.87 6.37
CA GLU A 88 -23.07 -2.28 5.77
C GLU A 88 -23.00 -3.68 5.16
N LYS A 89 -21.92 -3.99 4.45
CA LYS A 89 -21.78 -5.29 3.76
C LYS A 89 -21.49 -6.44 4.72
N LYS A 90 -20.62 -6.24 5.72
CA LYS A 90 -20.06 -7.32 6.56
C LYS A 90 -20.41 -7.21 8.05
N GLY A 91 -21.10 -6.15 8.48
CA GLY A 91 -21.42 -5.93 9.88
C GLY A 91 -20.21 -5.46 10.69
N LYS A 92 -20.27 -5.64 12.02
CA LYS A 92 -19.30 -5.07 12.98
C LYS A 92 -18.38 -6.12 13.63
N GLU A 93 -18.65 -7.41 13.43
CA GLU A 93 -17.85 -8.52 13.95
C GLU A 93 -16.63 -8.80 13.05
N LEU A 94 -15.76 -7.80 12.94
CA LEU A 94 -14.63 -7.78 12.01
C LEU A 94 -13.29 -7.77 12.73
N VAL A 95 -12.26 -8.28 12.05
CA VAL A 95 -10.85 -8.03 12.34
C VAL A 95 -10.22 -7.37 11.12
N LEU A 96 -9.68 -6.16 11.31
CA LEU A 96 -8.94 -5.48 10.24
C LEU A 96 -7.55 -6.11 10.13
N VAL A 97 -7.16 -6.47 8.91
CA VAL A 97 -5.85 -7.05 8.61
C VAL A 97 -5.21 -6.23 7.51
N SER A 98 -4.38 -5.27 7.89
CA SER A 98 -3.70 -4.40 6.93
C SER A 98 -2.48 -5.07 6.31
N LEU A 99 -2.33 -4.92 5.00
CA LEU A 99 -1.19 -5.43 4.26
C LEU A 99 -0.03 -4.44 4.41
N ALA A 100 1.01 -4.88 5.11
CA ALA A 100 2.16 -4.05 5.37
C ALA A 100 2.87 -3.73 4.04
N ARG A 101 3.23 -2.48 3.76
CA ARG A 101 3.23 -1.33 4.67
C ARG A 101 2.17 -0.27 4.33
N GLY A 102 1.72 -0.25 3.07
CA GLY A 102 0.80 0.77 2.56
C GLY A 102 -0.59 0.72 3.18
N GLY A 103 -1.05 -0.48 3.55
CA GLY A 103 -2.34 -0.69 4.18
C GLY A 103 -2.40 -0.30 5.65
N THR A 104 -1.28 -0.36 6.37
CA THR A 104 -1.22 -0.09 7.81
C THR A 104 -1.85 1.25 8.20
N PRO A 105 -1.46 2.40 7.63
CA PRO A 105 -2.09 3.68 7.97
C PRO A 105 -3.59 3.70 7.64
N ILE A 106 -4.03 3.03 6.58
CA ILE A 106 -5.46 2.98 6.22
C ILE A 106 -6.24 2.13 7.22
N GLY A 107 -5.72 0.98 7.63
CA GLY A 107 -6.33 0.16 8.67
C GLY A 107 -6.49 0.91 10.00
N ILE A 108 -5.50 1.72 10.38
CA ILE A 108 -5.58 2.60 11.57
C ILE A 108 -6.70 3.65 11.38
N LEU A 109 -6.72 4.34 10.24
CA LEU A 109 -7.73 5.37 9.96
C LEU A 109 -9.15 4.77 9.95
N MET A 110 -9.35 3.60 9.35
CA MET A 110 -10.62 2.88 9.36
C MET A 110 -11.03 2.49 10.78
N LYS A 111 -10.10 1.92 11.57
CA LYS A 111 -10.34 1.58 12.98
C LYS A 111 -10.80 2.80 13.78
N ARG A 112 -10.07 3.92 13.68
CA ARG A 112 -10.41 5.17 14.39
C ARG A 112 -11.75 5.74 13.94
N TYR A 113 -12.03 5.74 12.62
CA TYR A 113 -13.32 6.16 12.09
C TYR A 113 -14.47 5.31 12.66
N ILE A 114 -14.35 3.98 12.60
CA ILE A 114 -15.38 3.05 13.09
C ILE A 114 -15.59 3.22 14.60
N LYS A 115 -14.52 3.44 15.38
CA LYS A 115 -14.62 3.72 16.81
C LYS A 115 -15.39 5.01 17.09
N VAL A 116 -15.11 6.08 16.34
CA VAL A 116 -15.80 7.37 16.49
C VAL A 116 -17.28 7.28 16.11
N VAL A 117 -17.60 6.64 14.98
CA VAL A 117 -18.96 6.63 14.42
C VAL A 117 -19.86 5.56 15.05
N TYR A 118 -19.30 4.39 15.34
CA TYR A 118 -20.06 3.23 15.81
C TYR A 118 -19.80 2.85 17.26
N GLY A 119 -18.81 3.46 17.92
CA GLY A 119 -18.40 3.09 19.28
C GLY A 119 -17.76 1.70 19.37
N VAL A 120 -17.35 1.11 18.24
CA VAL A 120 -16.76 -0.23 18.17
C VAL A 120 -15.25 -0.15 18.00
N ASP A 121 -14.53 -0.76 18.93
CA ASP A 121 -13.07 -0.90 18.85
C ASP A 121 -12.70 -2.23 18.18
N LEU A 122 -12.38 -2.19 16.89
CA LEU A 122 -12.03 -3.38 16.12
C LEU A 122 -10.59 -3.83 16.41
N PRO A 123 -10.32 -5.14 16.55
CA PRO A 123 -8.96 -5.66 16.47
C PRO A 123 -8.34 -5.30 15.12
N HIS A 124 -7.07 -4.89 15.13
CA HIS A 124 -6.34 -4.54 13.92
C HIS A 124 -4.92 -5.10 13.97
N TYR A 125 -4.61 -5.92 12.98
CA TYR A 125 -3.28 -6.49 12.75
C TYR A 125 -2.69 -5.98 11.45
N SER A 126 -1.37 -5.87 11.39
CA SER A 126 -0.65 -5.63 10.14
C SER A 126 0.29 -6.79 9.85
N ILE A 127 0.15 -7.38 8.65
CA ILE A 127 0.83 -8.62 8.27
C ILE A 127 1.53 -8.48 6.92
N SER A 128 2.42 -9.41 6.62
CA SER A 128 3.13 -9.45 5.34
C SER A 128 2.30 -10.09 4.23
N ILE A 129 2.41 -9.50 3.04
CA ILE A 129 2.11 -10.18 1.76
C ILE A 129 3.20 -9.82 0.74
N MET A 130 3.61 -10.78 -0.08
CA MET A 130 4.68 -10.59 -1.06
C MET A 130 4.29 -11.25 -2.38
N ARG A 131 4.42 -10.50 -3.47
CA ARG A 131 4.14 -11.05 -4.79
C ARG A 131 5.08 -12.23 -5.09
N GLY A 132 4.51 -13.36 -5.46
CA GLY A 132 5.24 -14.59 -5.78
C GLY A 132 5.71 -15.39 -4.55
N ARG A 133 5.38 -14.93 -3.33
CA ARG A 133 5.70 -15.63 -2.07
C ARG A 133 4.48 -15.83 -1.17
N GLY A 134 3.37 -15.16 -1.46
CA GLY A 134 2.13 -15.27 -0.69
C GLY A 134 2.04 -14.36 0.54
N ILE A 135 0.94 -14.55 1.25
CA ILE A 135 0.67 -13.93 2.55
C ILE A 135 1.33 -14.74 3.68
N ASP A 136 1.62 -14.09 4.79
CA ASP A 136 2.12 -14.76 5.99
C ASP A 136 1.05 -15.67 6.62
N GLU A 137 1.13 -16.98 6.35
CA GLU A 137 0.18 -17.96 6.86
C GLU A 137 0.22 -18.10 8.39
N ASN A 138 1.39 -17.94 9.01
CA ASN A 138 1.52 -18.03 10.46
C ASN A 138 0.78 -16.87 11.14
N ALA A 139 0.86 -15.67 10.55
CA ALA A 139 0.09 -14.52 11.00
C ALA A 139 -1.42 -14.75 10.84
N LEU A 140 -1.87 -15.36 9.74
CA LEU A 140 -3.28 -15.71 9.56
C LEU A 140 -3.76 -16.73 10.58
N LEU A 141 -3.01 -17.82 10.80
CA LEU A 141 -3.31 -18.82 11.82
C LEU A 141 -3.45 -18.17 13.20
N TYR A 142 -2.49 -17.31 13.56
CA TYR A 142 -2.55 -16.55 14.81
C TYR A 142 -3.86 -15.76 14.91
N ILE A 143 -4.19 -14.94 13.91
CA ILE A 143 -5.42 -14.10 13.94
C ILE A 143 -6.67 -14.96 14.06
N THR A 144 -6.79 -16.03 13.27
CA THR A 144 -7.96 -16.92 13.31
C THR A 144 -8.10 -17.67 14.64
N SER A 145 -6.98 -17.98 15.31
CA SER A 145 -7.00 -18.59 16.65
C SER A 145 -7.43 -17.60 17.74
N GLN A 146 -7.05 -16.32 17.61
CA GLN A 146 -7.37 -15.28 18.59
C GLN A 146 -8.80 -14.75 18.43
N HIS A 147 -9.35 -14.79 17.21
CA HIS A 147 -10.68 -14.25 16.88
C HIS A 147 -11.51 -15.26 16.07
N PRO A 148 -11.84 -16.44 16.62
CA PRO A 148 -12.52 -17.51 15.88
C PRO A 148 -13.91 -17.13 15.36
N ASP A 149 -14.59 -16.20 16.03
CA ASP A 149 -15.96 -15.78 15.71
C ASP A 149 -16.04 -14.49 14.86
N LYS A 150 -14.90 -13.95 14.40
CA LYS A 150 -14.85 -12.69 13.65
C LYS A 150 -14.39 -12.89 12.21
N HIS A 151 -14.91 -12.04 11.33
CA HIS A 151 -14.53 -12.03 9.92
C HIS A 151 -13.26 -11.20 9.68
N ILE A 152 -12.25 -11.82 9.05
CA ILE A 152 -11.05 -11.11 8.61
C ILE A 152 -11.38 -10.23 7.40
N VAL A 153 -10.88 -8.99 7.43
CA VAL A 153 -10.97 -8.04 6.32
C VAL A 153 -9.60 -7.52 5.97
N PHE A 154 -9.15 -7.80 4.74
CA PHE A 154 -7.85 -7.33 4.26
C PHE A 154 -7.91 -5.87 3.81
N VAL A 155 -6.95 -5.06 4.23
CA VAL A 155 -6.91 -3.60 3.97
C VAL A 155 -5.59 -3.19 3.31
N ASP A 156 -5.65 -2.40 2.24
CA ASP A 156 -4.47 -1.76 1.61
C ASP A 156 -4.70 -0.28 1.27
N GLY A 157 -3.62 0.43 0.98
CA GLY A 157 -3.63 1.85 0.64
C GLY A 157 -4.25 2.13 -0.73
N TRP A 158 -3.77 1.45 -1.76
CA TRP A 158 -4.32 1.58 -3.10
C TRP A 158 -3.99 0.36 -3.95
N THR A 159 -4.78 0.14 -5.02
CA THR A 159 -4.43 -0.85 -6.05
C THR A 159 -4.35 -0.20 -7.44
N GLY A 160 -3.19 -0.34 -8.07
CA GLY A 160 -2.95 0.13 -9.44
C GLY A 160 -3.29 -0.93 -10.48
N LYS A 161 -2.51 -2.01 -10.54
CA LYS A 161 -2.70 -3.10 -11.53
C LYS A 161 -3.18 -4.43 -10.92
N GLY A 162 -3.66 -4.38 -9.66
CA GLY A 162 -4.23 -5.53 -8.97
C GLY A 162 -3.27 -6.68 -8.68
N ALA A 163 -1.97 -6.41 -8.64
CA ALA A 163 -0.96 -7.44 -8.35
C ALA A 163 -1.12 -8.04 -6.94
N ILE A 164 -1.43 -7.20 -5.95
CA ILE A 164 -1.68 -7.63 -4.56
C ILE A 164 -3.03 -8.33 -4.45
N SER A 165 -4.09 -7.82 -5.09
CA SER A 165 -5.40 -8.51 -5.13
C SER A 165 -5.27 -9.94 -5.65
N LYS A 166 -4.55 -10.15 -6.77
CA LYS A 166 -4.28 -11.50 -7.32
C LYS A 166 -3.40 -12.37 -6.43
N GLU A 167 -2.47 -11.78 -5.68
CA GLU A 167 -1.65 -12.52 -4.71
C GLU A 167 -2.49 -12.94 -3.50
N LEU A 168 -3.38 -12.07 -3.04
CA LEU A 168 -4.27 -12.33 -1.91
C LEU A 168 -5.23 -13.48 -2.22
N THR A 169 -5.93 -13.44 -3.37
CA THR A 169 -6.80 -14.54 -3.83
C THR A 169 -6.09 -15.88 -3.80
N ARG A 170 -4.92 -15.97 -4.46
CA ARG A 170 -4.11 -17.20 -4.49
C ARG A 170 -3.67 -17.65 -3.10
N SER A 171 -3.30 -16.71 -2.24
CA SER A 171 -2.84 -17.02 -0.89
C SER A 171 -3.97 -17.53 0.00
N VAL A 172 -5.17 -16.95 -0.12
CA VAL A 172 -6.37 -17.39 0.60
C VAL A 172 -6.84 -18.77 0.12
N GLU A 173 -6.80 -19.03 -1.18
CA GLU A 173 -7.07 -20.36 -1.75
C GLU A 173 -6.09 -21.41 -1.22
N ALA A 174 -4.78 -21.14 -1.28
CA ALA A 174 -3.76 -22.03 -0.74
C ALA A 174 -3.90 -22.25 0.77
N PHE A 175 -4.23 -21.19 1.53
CA PHE A 175 -4.47 -21.28 2.96
C PHE A 175 -5.66 -22.19 3.29
N LYS A 176 -6.75 -22.08 2.52
CA LYS A 176 -7.93 -22.96 2.64
C LYS A 176 -7.58 -24.41 2.33
N GLU A 177 -6.84 -24.67 1.26
CA GLU A 177 -6.42 -26.03 0.90
C GLU A 177 -5.56 -26.68 1.98
N LYS A 178 -4.65 -25.91 2.58
CA LYS A 178 -3.70 -26.41 3.57
C LYS A 178 -4.27 -26.54 4.97
N HIS A 179 -5.07 -25.58 5.42
CA HIS A 179 -5.53 -25.47 6.82
C HIS A 179 -7.03 -25.70 6.99
N GLY A 180 -7.80 -25.82 5.90
CA GLY A 180 -9.25 -26.01 5.94
C GLY A 180 -10.05 -24.77 6.37
N ILE A 181 -9.40 -23.62 6.54
CA ILE A 181 -10.02 -22.37 6.98
C ILE A 181 -10.35 -21.52 5.75
N MET A 182 -11.62 -21.18 5.57
CA MET A 182 -12.07 -20.32 4.48
C MET A 182 -12.05 -18.85 4.90
N LEU A 183 -11.27 -18.04 4.20
CA LEU A 183 -11.23 -16.58 4.36
C LEU A 183 -11.82 -15.91 3.12
N ASP A 184 -12.30 -14.67 3.29
CA ASP A 184 -12.71 -13.81 2.18
C ASP A 184 -11.47 -13.11 1.61
N ASP A 185 -11.23 -13.23 0.31
CA ASP A 185 -10.08 -12.65 -0.39
C ASP A 185 -10.34 -11.23 -0.91
N GLU A 186 -11.51 -10.64 -0.60
CA GLU A 186 -11.84 -9.26 -0.96
C GLU A 186 -10.89 -8.26 -0.28
N LEU A 187 -10.11 -7.56 -1.10
CA LEU A 187 -9.21 -6.51 -0.65
C LEU A 187 -9.93 -5.16 -0.53
N VAL A 188 -10.05 -4.62 0.67
CA VAL A 188 -10.56 -3.26 0.92
C VAL A 188 -9.45 -2.23 0.70
N VAL A 189 -9.70 -1.18 -0.08
CA VAL A 189 -8.68 -0.15 -0.34
C VAL A 189 -9.19 1.28 -0.20
N LEU A 190 -8.31 2.22 0.15
CA LEU A 190 -8.67 3.64 0.09
C LEU A 190 -8.90 4.08 -1.36
N ALA A 191 -7.99 3.75 -2.28
CA ALA A 191 -8.08 4.14 -3.68
C ALA A 191 -7.89 2.96 -4.64
N ASP A 192 -8.72 2.86 -5.66
CA ASP A 192 -8.58 1.84 -6.70
C ASP A 192 -8.71 2.45 -8.10
N PRO A 193 -7.68 3.17 -8.57
CA PRO A 193 -7.62 3.63 -9.95
C PRO A 193 -7.49 2.46 -10.95
N GLY A 194 -7.15 1.26 -10.47
CA GLY A 194 -6.99 0.07 -11.28
C GLY A 194 -8.25 -0.69 -11.66
N HIS A 195 -9.36 -0.42 -10.97
CA HIS A 195 -10.58 -1.23 -11.07
C HIS A 195 -10.39 -2.71 -10.68
N CYS A 196 -9.63 -2.97 -9.61
CA CYS A 196 -9.23 -4.32 -9.17
C CYS A 196 -9.90 -4.81 -7.87
N SER A 197 -10.65 -3.96 -7.19
CA SER A 197 -11.36 -4.21 -5.92
C SER A 197 -12.83 -3.80 -6.01
N SER A 198 -13.66 -4.56 -5.30
CA SER A 198 -15.09 -4.36 -5.09
C SER A 198 -15.43 -3.49 -3.88
N LEU A 199 -14.48 -3.21 -2.99
CA LEU A 199 -14.65 -2.30 -1.85
C LEU A 199 -13.53 -1.26 -1.83
N TYR A 200 -13.89 -0.03 -2.17
CA TYR A 200 -12.94 1.07 -2.28
C TYR A 200 -13.55 2.40 -1.83
N GLY A 201 -12.69 3.32 -1.36
CA GLY A 201 -13.11 4.67 -1.00
C GLY A 201 -13.27 5.59 -2.21
N THR A 202 -12.45 5.41 -3.25
CA THR A 202 -12.52 6.20 -4.49
C THR A 202 -11.82 5.50 -5.67
N ARG A 203 -12.23 5.86 -6.90
CA ARG A 203 -11.53 5.52 -8.16
C ARG A 203 -10.50 6.58 -8.58
N GLU A 204 -10.45 7.71 -7.88
CA GLU A 204 -9.51 8.78 -8.23
C GLU A 204 -8.06 8.33 -8.05
N ASP A 205 -7.22 8.73 -9.01
CA ASP A 205 -5.77 8.62 -8.92
C ASP A 205 -5.19 9.97 -8.49
N TYR A 206 -4.69 10.05 -7.26
CA TYR A 206 -4.07 11.23 -6.68
C TYR A 206 -2.92 10.81 -5.74
N LEU A 207 -2.06 11.77 -5.37
CA LEU A 207 -0.99 11.50 -4.43
C LEU A 207 -1.57 11.35 -3.01
N ILE A 208 -1.67 10.11 -2.53
CA ILE A 208 -1.98 9.83 -1.12
C ILE A 208 -0.74 10.23 -0.29
N PRO A 209 -0.87 11.00 0.82
CA PRO A 209 0.29 11.50 1.58
C PRO A 209 1.27 10.41 2.01
N SER A 210 0.77 9.25 2.44
CA SER A 210 1.59 8.09 2.82
C SER A 210 2.45 7.52 1.68
N ALA A 211 2.17 7.88 0.42
CA ALA A 211 2.99 7.47 -0.71
C ALA A 211 4.25 8.32 -0.91
N CYS A 212 4.31 9.53 -0.35
CA CYS A 212 5.44 10.46 -0.50
C CYS A 212 6.71 9.95 0.19
N LEU A 213 6.53 9.42 1.39
CA LEU A 213 7.61 8.96 2.25
C LEU A 213 7.66 7.43 2.32
N ASN A 214 8.65 6.92 3.04
CA ASN A 214 8.77 5.50 3.31
C ASN A 214 8.41 5.19 4.76
N SER A 215 9.37 4.68 5.53
CA SER A 215 9.16 4.22 6.91
C SER A 215 8.70 5.35 7.82
N THR A 216 9.18 6.57 7.58
CA THR A 216 8.85 7.78 8.32
C THR A 216 7.39 8.25 8.21
N VAL A 217 6.55 7.65 7.37
CA VAL A 217 5.09 7.88 7.36
C VAL A 217 4.29 6.60 7.62
N SER A 218 5.00 5.53 7.99
CA SER A 218 4.41 4.20 8.09
C SER A 218 5.01 3.35 9.21
N GLY A 219 5.16 3.97 10.36
CA GLY A 219 5.48 3.30 11.62
C GLY A 219 6.97 3.06 11.85
N LEU A 220 7.85 3.70 11.07
CA LEU A 220 9.29 3.42 11.00
C LEU A 220 9.64 1.99 10.57
N ILE A 221 8.70 1.27 9.96
CA ILE A 221 8.90 -0.13 9.57
C ILE A 221 9.40 -0.19 8.13
N SER A 222 10.30 -1.12 7.86
CA SER A 222 10.71 -1.47 6.50
C SER A 222 9.57 -2.08 5.68
N ARG A 223 9.87 -2.44 4.42
CA ARG A 223 9.06 -3.46 3.75
C ARG A 223 9.24 -4.80 4.47
N THR A 224 8.28 -5.69 4.31
CA THR A 224 8.38 -7.03 4.88
C THR A 224 9.44 -7.86 4.14
N VAL A 225 10.02 -8.81 4.85
CA VAL A 225 11.14 -9.65 4.43
C VAL A 225 10.77 -11.11 4.67
N LEU A 226 11.10 -11.97 3.71
CA LEU A 226 11.03 -13.42 3.86
C LEU A 226 12.38 -13.98 3.41
N ASN A 227 13.18 -14.40 4.39
CA ASN A 227 14.55 -14.87 4.21
C ASN A 227 14.79 -16.05 5.16
N SER A 228 14.95 -17.25 4.60
CA SER A 228 15.06 -18.52 5.34
C SER A 228 16.28 -18.61 6.24
N ARG A 229 17.29 -17.73 6.07
CA ARG A 229 18.42 -17.65 7.00
C ARG A 229 18.02 -17.13 8.38
N TRP A 230 17.00 -16.28 8.46
CA TRP A 230 16.61 -15.57 9.67
C TRP A 230 15.18 -15.84 10.11
N ILE A 231 14.33 -16.38 9.24
CA ILE A 231 12.92 -16.66 9.47
C ILE A 231 12.73 -18.18 9.35
N GLY A 232 12.36 -18.83 10.45
CA GLY A 232 12.02 -20.25 10.48
C GLY A 232 10.59 -20.52 9.99
N GLU A 233 10.24 -21.79 9.83
CA GLU A 233 8.95 -22.22 9.25
C GLU A 233 7.72 -21.79 10.07
N THR A 234 7.88 -21.64 11.39
CA THR A 234 6.83 -21.22 12.31
C THR A 234 6.91 -19.75 12.72
N ASP A 235 7.92 -19.03 12.21
CA ASP A 235 8.05 -17.59 12.46
C ASP A 235 7.10 -16.81 11.55
N PHE A 236 6.71 -15.62 11.99
CA PHE A 236 6.17 -14.61 11.08
C PHE A 236 7.25 -14.16 10.09
N HIS A 237 6.81 -13.68 8.92
CA HIS A 237 7.63 -12.86 8.04
C HIS A 237 8.23 -11.68 8.83
N GLY A 238 9.39 -11.21 8.41
CA GLY A 238 10.16 -10.23 9.17
C GLY A 238 10.01 -8.80 8.68
N ALA A 239 10.42 -7.85 9.49
CA ALA A 239 10.70 -6.48 9.07
C ALA A 239 11.72 -5.84 10.02
N LYS A 240 12.23 -4.67 9.64
CA LYS A 240 13.13 -3.84 10.48
C LYS A 240 12.42 -2.58 10.94
N VAL A 241 12.83 -2.07 12.09
CA VAL A 241 12.46 -0.75 12.60
C VAL A 241 13.65 0.20 12.43
N TYR A 242 13.46 1.26 11.65
CA TYR A 242 14.46 2.31 11.43
C TYR A 242 14.39 3.36 12.54
N SER A 243 14.82 2.97 13.75
CA SER A 243 14.77 3.84 14.94
C SER A 243 15.62 5.10 14.81
N GLU A 244 16.67 5.05 13.98
CA GLU A 244 17.54 6.17 13.63
C GLU A 244 16.81 7.28 12.86
N LEU A 245 15.66 6.99 12.23
CA LEU A 245 14.86 7.97 11.49
C LEU A 245 13.74 8.60 12.33
N ARG A 246 13.74 8.39 13.65
CA ARG A 246 12.68 8.85 14.57
C ARG A 246 12.45 10.36 14.51
N ASP A 247 13.49 11.15 14.32
CA ASP A 247 13.39 12.62 14.27
C ASP A 247 12.63 13.13 13.03
N LYS A 248 12.49 12.29 12.01
CA LYS A 248 11.73 12.57 10.78
C LYS A 248 10.42 11.78 10.71
N ASP A 249 10.02 11.10 11.79
CA ASP A 249 8.81 10.29 11.81
C ASP A 249 7.55 11.15 11.92
N VAL A 250 6.74 11.12 10.87
CA VAL A 250 5.46 11.80 10.74
C VAL A 250 4.28 10.82 10.75
N SER A 251 4.51 9.55 11.12
CA SER A 251 3.50 8.48 11.07
C SER A 251 2.27 8.81 11.91
N ASN A 252 2.43 9.17 13.18
CA ASN A 252 1.29 9.52 14.05
C ASN A 252 0.66 10.87 13.63
N TYR A 253 1.49 11.87 13.29
CA TYR A 253 1.02 13.16 12.80
C TYR A 253 0.11 13.02 11.57
N HIS A 254 0.49 12.16 10.61
CA HIS A 254 -0.32 11.84 9.44
C HIS A 254 -1.71 11.31 9.82
N ILE A 255 -1.78 10.35 10.76
CA ILE A 255 -3.03 9.75 11.21
C ILE A 255 -3.89 10.77 11.95
N ASP A 256 -3.29 11.55 12.86
CA ASP A 256 -3.99 12.52 13.69
C ASP A 256 -4.61 13.65 12.86
N VAL A 257 -3.87 14.19 11.88
CA VAL A 257 -4.36 15.26 11.00
C VAL A 257 -5.56 14.80 10.16
N ILE A 258 -5.59 13.55 9.70
CA ILE A 258 -6.71 13.01 8.92
C ILE A 258 -7.88 12.67 9.84
N THR A 259 -7.62 12.05 11.00
CA THR A 259 -8.66 11.67 11.97
C THR A 259 -9.42 12.90 12.47
N ALA A 260 -8.74 14.03 12.65
CA ALA A 260 -9.36 15.30 13.05
C ALA A 260 -10.40 15.83 12.05
N GLU A 261 -10.43 15.34 10.80
CA GLU A 261 -11.43 15.77 9.82
C GLU A 261 -12.74 14.96 9.92
N PHE A 262 -12.77 13.79 10.57
CA PHE A 262 -13.92 12.85 10.48
C PHE A 262 -15.27 13.46 10.85
N GLU A 263 -15.34 14.27 11.92
CA GLU A 263 -16.58 14.93 12.32
C GLU A 263 -17.07 15.94 11.27
N ALA A 264 -16.15 16.68 10.65
CA ALA A 264 -16.47 17.75 9.71
C ALA A 264 -16.88 17.25 8.32
N ILE A 265 -16.58 15.99 7.98
CA ILE A 265 -16.75 15.44 6.63
C ILE A 265 -17.88 14.39 6.53
N ALA A 266 -18.72 14.26 7.55
CA ALA A 266 -19.83 13.29 7.57
C ALA A 266 -20.79 13.42 6.37
N LEU A 267 -21.11 14.65 5.94
CA LEU A 267 -21.94 14.88 4.75
C LEU A 267 -21.24 14.41 3.47
N LEU A 268 -19.94 14.67 3.33
CA LEU A 268 -19.16 14.25 2.17
C LEU A 268 -19.05 12.73 2.08
N ILE A 269 -18.92 12.03 3.21
CA ILE A 269 -18.95 10.57 3.25
C ILE A 269 -20.28 10.05 2.72
N LYS A 270 -21.39 10.61 3.22
CA LYS A 270 -22.74 10.20 2.82
C LYS A 270 -22.97 10.40 1.32
N GLU A 271 -22.57 11.55 0.78
CA GLU A 271 -22.67 11.86 -0.65
C GLU A 271 -21.79 10.93 -1.49
N SER A 272 -20.53 10.71 -1.08
CA SER A 272 -19.59 9.81 -1.75
C SER A 272 -20.10 8.36 -1.77
N LYS A 273 -20.61 7.87 -0.63
CA LYS A 273 -21.22 6.54 -0.51
C LYS A 273 -22.43 6.40 -1.44
N ALA A 274 -23.37 7.35 -1.39
CA ALA A 274 -24.56 7.34 -2.24
C ALA A 274 -24.23 7.45 -3.74
N ALA A 275 -23.11 8.07 -4.09
CA ALA A 275 -22.62 8.08 -5.47
C ALA A 275 -22.09 6.70 -5.88
N LEU A 276 -21.32 6.03 -5.02
CA LEU A 276 -20.79 4.68 -5.30
C LEU A 276 -21.88 3.61 -5.37
N GLU A 277 -22.91 3.66 -4.51
CA GLU A 277 -24.05 2.74 -4.53
C GLU A 277 -24.85 2.78 -5.85
N LYS A 278 -24.75 3.87 -6.61
CA LYS A 278 -25.37 4.01 -7.94
C LYS A 278 -24.51 3.44 -9.08
N THR A 279 -23.32 2.97 -8.78
CA THR A 279 -22.37 2.43 -9.77
C THR A 279 -22.22 0.92 -9.63
N ASP A 280 -21.84 0.26 -10.73
CA ASP A 280 -21.38 -1.13 -10.67
C ASP A 280 -19.96 -1.16 -10.09
N MET A 281 -19.84 -1.68 -8.87
CA MET A 281 -18.57 -1.78 -8.15
C MET A 281 -17.78 -3.05 -8.51
N THR A 282 -18.29 -3.89 -9.43
CA THR A 282 -17.61 -5.13 -9.86
C THR A 282 -16.22 -4.81 -10.43
N PRO A 283 -15.15 -5.53 -9.99
CA PRO A 283 -13.82 -5.36 -10.54
C PRO A 283 -13.79 -5.65 -12.05
N THR A 284 -13.37 -4.66 -12.85
CA THR A 284 -13.28 -4.78 -14.31
C THR A 284 -11.84 -4.99 -14.81
N TRP A 285 -10.86 -4.83 -13.92
CA TRP A 285 -9.44 -4.96 -14.23
C TRP A 285 -8.96 -4.05 -15.37
N ARG A 286 -9.65 -2.93 -15.61
CA ARG A 286 -9.29 -1.94 -16.65
C ARG A 286 -7.87 -1.42 -16.49
N GLY A 287 -7.37 -1.33 -15.26
CA GLY A 287 -5.98 -1.00 -14.99
C GLY A 287 -4.99 -1.92 -15.70
N MET A 288 -5.25 -3.23 -15.75
CA MET A 288 -4.42 -4.19 -16.49
C MET A 288 -4.54 -4.03 -18.01
N GLN A 289 -5.72 -3.69 -18.52
CA GLN A 289 -5.93 -3.41 -19.94
C GLN A 289 -5.13 -2.18 -20.37
N THR A 290 -5.15 -1.10 -19.58
CA THR A 290 -4.30 0.08 -19.79
C THR A 290 -2.82 -0.30 -19.83
N ILE A 291 -2.36 -1.17 -18.93
CA ILE A 291 -0.95 -1.58 -18.92
C ILE A 291 -0.61 -2.36 -20.20
N ALA A 292 -1.47 -3.25 -20.67
CA ALA A 292 -1.25 -3.99 -21.93
C ALA A 292 -1.14 -3.05 -23.14
N LEU A 293 -2.00 -2.02 -23.22
CA LEU A 293 -1.92 -1.01 -24.29
C LEU A 293 -0.59 -0.24 -24.26
N ILE A 294 -0.12 0.12 -23.06
CA ILE A 294 1.19 0.79 -22.90
C ILE A 294 2.33 -0.15 -23.31
N GLN A 295 2.26 -1.45 -22.97
CA GLN A 295 3.26 -2.44 -23.37
C GLN A 295 3.36 -2.54 -24.90
N GLU A 296 2.23 -2.65 -25.57
CA GLU A 296 2.16 -2.72 -27.03
C GLU A 296 2.67 -1.43 -27.68
N HIS A 297 2.19 -0.27 -27.24
CA HIS A 297 2.54 1.02 -27.84
C HIS A 297 4.03 1.36 -27.71
N TYR A 298 4.66 1.05 -26.57
CA TYR A 298 6.07 1.40 -26.33
C TYR A 298 7.03 0.21 -26.44
N GLY A 299 6.57 -0.97 -26.86
CA GLY A 299 7.40 -2.18 -26.97
C GLY A 299 7.98 -2.64 -25.64
N ILE A 300 7.25 -2.49 -24.53
CA ILE A 300 7.73 -2.85 -23.19
C ILE A 300 7.32 -4.29 -22.87
N GLU A 301 8.27 -5.22 -22.91
CA GLU A 301 8.02 -6.63 -22.58
C GLU A 301 7.73 -6.83 -21.08
N ASN A 302 8.50 -6.18 -20.20
CA ASN A 302 8.40 -6.38 -18.76
C ASN A 302 7.41 -5.39 -18.13
N VAL A 303 6.23 -5.89 -17.77
CA VAL A 303 5.15 -5.16 -17.07
C VAL A 303 5.61 -4.43 -15.79
N ASN A 304 6.74 -4.82 -15.19
CA ASN A 304 7.28 -4.18 -13.98
C ASN A 304 7.93 -2.81 -14.25
N LEU A 305 8.24 -2.51 -15.52
CA LEU A 305 8.78 -1.22 -15.95
C LEU A 305 7.69 -0.15 -16.11
N ILE A 306 6.41 -0.55 -16.04
CA ILE A 306 5.26 0.33 -16.10
C ILE A 306 4.71 0.53 -14.69
N LYS A 307 4.73 1.77 -14.21
CA LYS A 307 4.37 2.18 -12.85
C LYS A 307 3.15 3.10 -12.89
N PRO A 308 1.94 2.53 -12.84
CA PRO A 308 0.72 3.31 -12.98
C PRO A 308 0.36 4.06 -11.70
N GLY A 309 -0.17 5.26 -11.86
CA GLY A 309 -0.73 6.08 -10.79
C GLY A 309 0.25 7.13 -10.26
N VAL A 310 -0.30 8.16 -9.61
CA VAL A 310 0.46 9.32 -9.13
C VAL A 310 1.55 8.92 -8.13
N GLY A 311 1.23 8.09 -7.15
CA GLY A 311 2.19 7.65 -6.13
C GLY A 311 3.36 6.85 -6.71
N GLU A 312 3.08 5.93 -7.63
CA GLU A 312 4.11 5.11 -8.28
C GLU A 312 4.95 5.93 -9.26
N THR A 313 4.34 6.85 -10.01
CA THR A 313 5.03 7.79 -10.92
C THR A 313 5.96 8.71 -10.14
N THR A 314 5.50 9.22 -9.00
CA THR A 314 6.32 10.00 -8.06
C THR A 314 7.54 9.19 -7.64
N ARG A 315 7.37 7.93 -7.23
CA ARG A 315 8.50 7.04 -6.86
C ARG A 315 9.47 6.79 -8.02
N VAL A 316 8.98 6.71 -9.25
CA VAL A 316 9.84 6.56 -10.45
C VAL A 316 10.75 7.78 -10.61
N LEU A 317 10.19 8.98 -10.59
CA LEU A 317 10.96 10.23 -10.72
C LEU A 317 11.96 10.40 -9.57
N LEU A 318 11.58 10.00 -8.38
CA LEU A 318 12.39 10.23 -7.18
C LEU A 318 13.50 9.18 -6.97
N ARG A 319 13.27 7.91 -7.36
CA ARG A 319 14.10 6.78 -6.86
C ARG A 319 14.42 5.71 -7.91
N ARG A 320 14.14 5.97 -9.19
CA ARG A 320 14.43 5.06 -10.31
C ARG A 320 15.12 5.81 -11.44
N LEU A 321 15.40 5.10 -12.53
CA LEU A 321 15.83 5.65 -13.80
C LEU A 321 14.59 5.85 -14.70
N PRO A 322 13.93 7.02 -14.63
CA PRO A 322 12.77 7.30 -15.48
C PRO A 322 13.17 7.32 -16.96
N TRP A 323 12.31 6.75 -17.79
CA TRP A 323 12.37 6.91 -19.24
C TRP A 323 11.45 8.04 -19.71
N LYS A 324 10.17 7.94 -19.37
CA LYS A 324 9.10 8.85 -19.83
C LYS A 324 7.95 8.83 -18.83
N ILE A 325 7.26 9.95 -18.67
CA ILE A 325 6.02 10.03 -17.91
C ILE A 325 4.85 10.18 -18.88
N LEU A 326 3.88 9.29 -18.78
CA LEU A 326 2.62 9.39 -19.49
C LEU A 326 1.62 10.14 -18.62
N VAL A 327 0.87 11.07 -19.19
CA VAL A 327 -0.22 11.78 -18.51
C VAL A 327 -1.49 11.69 -19.33
N LYS A 328 -2.63 11.61 -18.66
CA LYS A 328 -3.94 11.60 -19.34
C LYS A 328 -4.31 12.99 -19.86
N ASP A 329 -3.96 14.03 -19.11
CA ASP A 329 -4.21 15.44 -19.44
C ASP A 329 -3.04 16.29 -18.92
N LEU A 330 -2.48 17.15 -19.78
CA LEU A 330 -1.40 18.08 -19.43
C LEU A 330 -1.86 19.20 -18.49
N ASN A 331 -3.16 19.46 -18.41
CA ASN A 331 -3.74 20.50 -17.57
C ASN A 331 -4.23 19.96 -16.21
N ASP A 332 -4.02 18.67 -15.92
CA ASP A 332 -4.47 18.08 -14.67
C ASP A 332 -3.72 18.68 -13.47
N THR A 333 -4.42 19.52 -12.71
CA THR A 333 -3.86 20.21 -11.55
C THR A 333 -3.39 19.26 -10.44
N ARG A 334 -3.82 17.99 -10.43
CA ARG A 334 -3.34 16.96 -9.51
C ARG A 334 -1.90 16.51 -9.82
N LEU A 335 -1.41 16.80 -11.02
CA LEU A 335 -0.09 16.38 -11.51
C LEU A 335 0.97 17.49 -11.42
N LYS A 336 0.69 18.61 -10.73
CA LYS A 336 1.64 19.73 -10.59
C LYS A 336 3.03 19.29 -10.12
N HIS A 337 3.11 18.45 -9.09
CA HIS A 337 4.38 17.92 -8.59
C HIS A 337 5.04 16.96 -9.57
N ILE A 338 4.27 16.15 -10.31
CA ILE A 338 4.80 15.29 -11.38
C ILE A 338 5.47 16.13 -12.47
N PHE A 339 4.82 17.18 -12.95
CA PHE A 339 5.40 18.06 -13.97
C PHE A 339 6.65 18.78 -13.48
N GLN A 340 6.66 19.23 -12.23
CA GLN A 340 7.85 19.83 -11.63
C GLN A 340 9.01 18.83 -11.58
N LEU A 341 8.79 17.65 -11.02
CA LEU A 341 9.82 16.61 -10.90
C LEU A 341 10.32 16.11 -12.26
N ALA A 342 9.43 15.99 -13.25
CA ALA A 342 9.81 15.60 -14.60
C ALA A 342 10.73 16.67 -15.24
N ARG A 343 10.43 17.97 -15.07
CA ARG A 343 11.31 19.06 -15.54
C ARG A 343 12.67 19.06 -14.85
N GLU A 344 12.69 18.94 -13.52
CA GLU A 344 13.94 18.92 -12.73
C GLU A 344 14.86 17.75 -13.12
N ARG A 345 14.28 16.66 -13.60
CA ARG A 345 15.01 15.45 -13.99
C ARG A 345 15.19 15.26 -15.50
N ASP A 346 14.79 16.25 -16.30
CA ASP A 346 14.82 16.18 -17.76
C ASP A 346 14.14 14.93 -18.32
N VAL A 347 12.98 14.57 -17.76
CA VAL A 347 12.19 13.42 -18.18
C VAL A 347 11.05 13.90 -19.09
N PRO A 348 10.91 13.34 -20.31
CA PRO A 348 9.84 13.73 -21.21
C PRO A 348 8.47 13.34 -20.64
N VAL A 349 7.51 14.25 -20.83
CA VAL A 349 6.10 14.04 -20.48
C VAL A 349 5.28 13.96 -21.75
N GLU A 350 4.48 12.91 -21.90
CA GLU A 350 3.70 12.64 -23.11
C GLU A 350 2.23 12.37 -22.76
N VAL A 351 1.31 12.84 -23.62
CA VAL A 351 -0.11 12.57 -23.46
C VAL A 351 -0.43 11.15 -23.93
N PHE A 352 -1.07 10.37 -23.07
CA PHE A 352 -1.65 9.07 -23.40
C PHE A 352 -3.05 8.99 -22.76
N GLU A 353 -4.08 9.35 -23.52
CA GLU A 353 -5.44 9.53 -22.98
C GLU A 353 -6.13 8.22 -22.58
N GLN A 354 -5.70 7.10 -23.18
CA GLN A 354 -6.29 5.77 -23.00
C GLN A 354 -5.84 5.08 -21.71
N MET A 355 -5.92 5.81 -20.58
CA MET A 355 -5.59 5.32 -19.25
C MET A 355 -6.74 5.50 -18.26
N THR A 356 -6.82 4.55 -17.32
CA THR A 356 -7.60 4.68 -16.08
C THR A 356 -6.92 5.63 -15.08
N TYR A 357 -5.58 5.67 -15.09
CA TYR A 357 -4.75 6.52 -14.25
C TYR A 357 -4.65 7.95 -14.79
N THR A 358 -4.33 8.89 -13.91
CA THR A 358 -3.98 10.27 -14.30
C THR A 358 -2.59 10.36 -14.90
N CYS A 359 -1.65 9.56 -14.39
CA CYS A 359 -0.32 9.43 -14.97
C CYS A 359 0.29 8.04 -14.78
N CYS A 360 1.36 7.77 -15.53
CA CYS A 360 2.12 6.54 -15.43
C CYS A 360 3.61 6.82 -15.67
N GLY A 361 4.46 6.33 -14.77
CA GLY A 361 5.91 6.38 -14.94
C GLY A 361 6.43 5.15 -15.70
N LEU A 362 7.21 5.37 -16.75
CA LEU A 362 7.94 4.33 -17.47
C LEU A 362 9.39 4.33 -17.01
N ILE A 363 9.93 3.14 -16.70
CA ILE A 363 11.32 2.94 -16.30
C ILE A 363 12.12 2.47 -17.52
N LYS A 364 13.36 2.96 -17.69
CA LYS A 364 14.25 2.48 -18.76
C LYS A 364 14.51 0.97 -18.60
N PRO A 365 14.32 0.15 -19.65
CA PRO A 365 14.88 -1.20 -19.66
C PRO A 365 16.40 -1.12 -19.47
N LEU A 366 16.97 -2.01 -18.66
CA LEU A 366 18.42 -2.19 -18.64
C LEU A 366 18.82 -2.76 -20.00
N GLU A 367 19.73 -2.10 -20.73
CA GLU A 367 20.30 -2.67 -21.94
C GLU A 367 20.93 -4.02 -21.58
N LYS A 368 20.56 -5.10 -22.28
CA LYS A 368 21.32 -6.34 -22.20
C LYS A 368 22.73 -5.99 -22.66
N LYS A 369 23.72 -6.04 -21.76
CA LYS A 369 25.12 -6.14 -22.20
C LYS A 369 25.20 -7.39 -23.07
N LEU A 370 25.42 -7.18 -24.36
CA LEU A 370 25.64 -8.24 -25.36
C LEU A 370 26.94 -8.99 -25.05
#